data_AF-A0A940C3J2-F1
#
_entry.id   AF-A0A940C3J2-F1
#
_cell.length_a   1.000
_cell.length_b   1.000
_cell.length_c   1.000
_cell.angle_alpha   90.00
_cell.angle_beta   90.00
_cell.angle_gamma   90.00
#
_symmetry.space_group_name_H-M   'P 1'
#
loop_
_entity.id
_entity.type
_entity.pdbx_description
1 polymer ?
#
loop_
_entity_poly.entity_id
_entity_poly.type
_entity_poly.pdbx_seq_one_letter_code
_entity_poly.pdbx_strand_id
1 'polypeptide(L)'
;IYYTDKGLFSVDISLVTEIDNVVEDVQLISFDNVKESLKVAMKNDSVLSERSKGSLEIFDVNFTYVLIKDKGNNDKATYVPAWVFKTKDKNLKSGDEAVEYMHIINAIDGSDLNDVIQ
;
A
#
# COMPACT_ATOMS: atom_id res chain seq x y z
N ILE A 1 11.97 -11.31 10.70
CA ILE A 1 12.60 -12.64 10.93
C ILE A 1 14.09 -12.50 10.65
N TYR A 2 14.94 -12.82 11.61
CA TYR A 2 16.39 -12.67 11.52
C TYR A 2 17.07 -14.04 11.62
N TYR A 3 17.99 -14.30 10.70
CA TYR A 3 18.75 -15.55 10.63
C TYR A 3 20.24 -15.26 10.80
N THR A 4 20.94 -16.24 11.39
CA THR A 4 22.41 -16.31 11.43
C THR A 4 22.86 -17.58 10.73
N ASP A 5 24.17 -17.76 10.60
CA ASP A 5 24.80 -19.01 10.15
C ASP A 5 24.43 -20.23 11.03
N LYS A 6 23.93 -20.00 12.25
CA LYS A 6 23.45 -21.03 13.19
C LYS A 6 21.95 -21.26 13.15
N GLY A 7 21.23 -20.62 12.23
CA GLY A 7 19.77 -20.73 12.09
C GLY A 7 19.00 -19.50 12.57
N LEU A 8 17.71 -19.69 12.86
CA LEU A 8 16.79 -18.63 13.27
C LEU A 8 17.27 -18.00 14.59
N PHE A 9 17.50 -16.69 14.58
CA PHE A 9 18.00 -15.94 15.74
C PHE A 9 16.91 -15.10 16.40
N SER A 10 15.98 -14.54 15.63
CA SER A 10 14.88 -13.75 16.18
C SER A 10 13.67 -13.69 15.23
N VAL A 11 12.47 -13.62 15.79
CA VAL A 11 11.24 -13.33 15.06
C VAL A 11 10.34 -12.44 15.90
N ASP A 12 9.85 -11.37 15.29
CA ASP A 12 8.73 -10.59 15.82
C ASP A 12 7.44 -11.08 15.18
N ILE A 13 6.47 -11.42 16.02
CA ILE A 13 5.15 -11.92 15.59
C ILE A 13 4.10 -10.98 16.16
N SER A 14 3.28 -10.42 15.29
CA SER A 14 2.07 -9.69 15.66
C SER A 14 0.86 -10.55 15.37
N LEU A 15 -0.02 -10.69 16.35
CA LEU A 15 -1.26 -11.49 16.25
C LEU A 15 -2.46 -10.58 16.44
N VAL A 16 -3.41 -10.66 15.52
CA VAL A 16 -4.76 -10.12 15.72
C VAL A 16 -5.56 -11.17 16.48
N THR A 17 -5.83 -10.92 17.74
CA THR A 17 -6.52 -11.89 18.62
C THR A 17 -8.03 -11.76 18.56
N GLU A 18 -8.53 -10.55 18.30
CA GLU A 18 -9.96 -10.25 18.23
C GLU A 18 -10.21 -9.27 17.09
N ILE A 19 -11.32 -9.48 16.38
CA ILE A 19 -11.85 -8.53 15.40
C ILE A 19 -13.16 -8.01 15.99
N ASP A 20 -13.17 -6.76 16.42
CA ASP A 20 -14.36 -6.06 16.92
C ASP A 20 -14.86 -5.03 15.87
N ASN A 21 -16.12 -4.59 16.01
CA ASN A 21 -16.69 -3.50 15.21
C ASN A 21 -16.63 -3.67 13.68
N VAL A 22 -16.94 -4.87 13.18
CA VAL A 22 -17.02 -5.14 11.73
C VAL A 22 -18.12 -4.30 11.10
N VAL A 23 -17.76 -3.55 10.07
CA VAL A 23 -18.73 -2.89 9.18
C VAL A 23 -19.02 -3.85 8.02
N GLU A 24 -20.25 -4.36 7.98
CA GLU A 24 -20.72 -5.29 6.95
C GLU A 24 -21.37 -4.55 5.77
N ASP A 25 -21.61 -5.27 4.68
CA ASP A 25 -22.29 -4.78 3.47
C ASP A 25 -21.67 -3.53 2.83
N VAL A 26 -20.36 -3.35 3.02
CA VAL A 26 -19.62 -2.25 2.41
C VAL A 26 -19.53 -2.46 0.90
N GLN A 27 -20.09 -1.51 0.15
CA GLN A 27 -20.00 -1.52 -1.30
C GLN A 27 -18.62 -1.01 -1.74
N LEU A 28 -17.92 -1.84 -2.52
CA LEU A 28 -16.65 -1.45 -3.13
C LEU A 28 -16.91 -0.63 -4.40
N ILE A 29 -16.06 0.35 -4.65
CA ILE A 29 -16.05 1.05 -5.94
C ILE A 29 -15.58 0.11 -7.06
N SER A 30 -16.03 0.39 -8.28
CA SER A 30 -15.58 -0.37 -9.45
C SER A 30 -14.07 -0.23 -9.65
N PHE A 31 -13.44 -1.23 -10.24
CA PHE A 31 -12.01 -1.17 -10.56
C PHE A 31 -11.68 -0.02 -11.52
N ASP A 32 -12.62 0.40 -12.38
CA ASP A 32 -12.46 1.58 -13.22
C ASP A 32 -12.33 2.86 -12.39
N ASN A 33 -13.16 3.04 -11.36
CA ASN A 33 -13.05 4.17 -10.45
C ASN A 33 -11.73 4.13 -9.65
N VAL A 34 -11.28 2.94 -9.24
CA VAL A 34 -9.97 2.76 -8.57
C VAL A 34 -8.83 3.22 -9.49
N LYS A 35 -8.87 2.89 -10.79
CA LYS A 35 -7.86 3.35 -11.75
C LYS A 35 -7.84 4.87 -11.90
N GLU A 36 -9.00 5.53 -11.88
CA GLU A 36 -9.07 6.99 -11.92
C GLU A 36 -8.51 7.61 -10.62
N SER A 37 -8.84 7.05 -9.46
CA SER A 37 -8.24 7.45 -8.18
C SER A 37 -6.72 7.30 -8.18
N LEU A 38 -6.19 6.19 -8.71
CA LEU A 38 -4.75 5.98 -8.86
C LEU A 38 -4.09 7.07 -9.71
N LYS A 39 -4.68 7.42 -10.86
CA LYS A 39 -4.15 8.49 -11.72
C LYS A 39 -4.08 9.83 -10.97
N VAL A 40 -5.09 10.13 -10.16
CA VAL A 40 -5.12 11.35 -9.35
C VAL A 40 -4.04 11.31 -8.28
N ALA A 41 -3.91 10.20 -7.55
CA ALA A 41 -2.87 9.99 -6.54
C ALA A 41 -1.45 10.15 -7.13
N MET A 42 -1.15 9.45 -8.22
CA MET A 42 0.13 9.53 -8.91
C MET A 42 0.47 10.95 -9.40
N LYS A 43 -0.55 11.72 -9.83
CA LYS A 43 -0.36 13.11 -10.25
C LYS A 43 -0.04 14.05 -9.08
N ASN A 44 -0.57 13.75 -7.90
CA ASN A 44 -0.37 14.55 -6.70
C ASN A 44 0.94 14.19 -5.98
N ASP A 45 1.55 13.05 -6.30
CA ASP A 45 2.85 12.66 -5.79
C ASP A 45 3.98 13.42 -6.53
N SER A 46 4.46 14.47 -5.88
CA SER A 46 5.54 15.33 -6.40
C SER A 46 6.86 14.60 -6.55
N VAL A 47 7.15 13.64 -5.66
CA VAL A 47 8.39 12.86 -5.66
C VAL A 47 8.40 11.90 -6.86
N LEU A 48 7.28 11.22 -7.10
CA LEU A 48 7.09 10.39 -8.30
C LEU A 48 7.25 11.20 -9.58
N SER A 49 6.61 12.37 -9.62
CA SER A 49 6.58 13.23 -10.80
C SER A 49 7.98 13.71 -11.19
N GLU A 50 8.81 14.07 -10.22
CA GLU A 50 10.20 14.48 -10.43
C GLU A 50 11.10 13.32 -10.84
N ARG A 51 10.95 12.15 -10.19
CA ARG A 51 11.87 11.02 -10.36
C ARG A 51 11.60 10.20 -11.60
N SER A 52 10.33 9.95 -11.90
CA SER A 52 9.96 9.03 -12.98
C SER A 52 9.74 9.71 -14.33
N LYS A 53 9.51 11.03 -14.38
CA LYS A 53 9.26 11.78 -15.63
C LYS A 53 8.24 11.11 -16.58
N GLY A 54 7.27 10.36 -16.02
CA GLY A 54 6.24 9.66 -16.80
C GLY A 54 6.63 8.30 -17.38
N SER A 55 7.72 7.67 -16.95
CA SER A 55 8.14 6.33 -17.39
C SER A 55 7.75 5.19 -16.46
N LEU A 56 6.85 5.42 -15.50
CA LEU A 56 6.36 4.36 -14.62
C LEU A 56 5.54 3.32 -15.37
N GLU A 57 5.76 2.07 -15.00
CA GLU A 57 4.91 0.94 -15.33
C GLU A 57 4.42 0.26 -14.05
N ILE A 58 3.14 -0.15 -14.05
CA ILE A 58 2.58 -0.99 -13.00
C ILE A 58 3.03 -2.43 -13.29
N PHE A 59 3.65 -3.08 -12.30
CA PHE A 59 4.11 -4.47 -12.45
C PHE A 59 3.40 -5.43 -11.48
N ASP A 60 2.72 -4.91 -10.45
CA ASP A 60 1.98 -5.69 -9.47
C ASP A 60 0.74 -4.93 -9.01
N VAL A 61 -0.38 -5.66 -8.89
CA VAL A 61 -1.66 -5.14 -8.41
C VAL A 61 -2.29 -6.19 -7.51
N ASN A 62 -2.61 -5.78 -6.29
CA ASN A 62 -3.10 -6.71 -5.28
C ASN A 62 -4.20 -6.05 -4.43
N PHE A 63 -5.28 -6.80 -4.22
CA PHE A 63 -6.36 -6.43 -3.32
C PHE A 63 -6.10 -7.04 -1.95
N THR A 64 -6.06 -6.22 -0.90
CA THR A 64 -5.76 -6.66 0.46
C THR A 64 -6.41 -5.74 1.49
N TYR A 65 -6.42 -6.17 2.75
CA TYR A 65 -6.71 -5.28 3.86
C TYR A 65 -5.42 -4.59 4.31
N VAL A 66 -5.48 -3.27 4.47
CA VAL A 66 -4.36 -2.46 4.97
C VAL A 66 -4.71 -1.88 6.33
N LEU A 67 -3.70 -1.82 7.20
CA LEU A 67 -3.81 -1.22 8.52
C LEU A 67 -3.74 0.31 8.38
N ILE A 68 -4.77 1.01 8.85
CA ILE A 68 -4.76 2.46 9.01
C ILE A 68 -4.41 2.81 10.44
N LYS A 69 -3.46 3.73 10.62
CA LYS A 69 -3.05 4.22 11.92
C LYS A 69 -4.15 5.06 12.56
N ASP A 70 -4.68 4.60 13.69
CA ASP A 70 -5.63 5.37 14.47
C ASP A 70 -4.87 6.44 15.29
N LYS A 71 -5.18 7.72 15.10
CA LYS A 71 -4.51 8.83 15.79
C LYS A 71 -5.02 8.93 17.24
N GLY A 72 -4.59 8.02 18.10
CA GLY A 72 -4.83 8.14 19.55
C GLY A 72 -4.98 6.84 20.33
N ASN A 73 -4.98 5.68 19.68
CA ASN A 73 -5.10 4.41 20.37
C ASN A 73 -4.09 3.38 19.81
N ASN A 74 -3.07 3.05 20.61
CA ASN A 74 -2.05 2.09 20.21
C ASN A 74 -2.53 0.63 20.31
N ASP A 75 -3.67 0.38 20.98
CA ASP A 75 -4.19 -0.96 21.23
C ASP A 75 -5.28 -1.38 20.25
N LYS A 76 -5.72 -0.46 19.37
CA LYS A 76 -6.73 -0.73 18.35
C LYS A 76 -6.23 -0.38 16.96
N ALA A 77 -6.58 -1.24 16.02
CA ALA A 77 -6.14 -1.21 14.64
C ALA A 77 -7.37 -1.25 13.74
N THR A 78 -7.47 -0.32 12.79
CA THR A 78 -8.53 -0.36 11.77
C THR A 78 -7.97 -0.93 10.49
N TYR A 79 -8.58 -2.00 9.98
CA TYR A 79 -8.25 -2.58 8.69
C TYR A 79 -9.28 -2.13 7.65
N VAL A 80 -8.81 -1.62 6.50
CA VAL A 80 -9.67 -1.26 5.38
C VAL A 80 -9.31 -2.06 4.13
N PRO A 81 -10.28 -2.45 3.31
CA PRO A 81 -10.00 -3.06 2.02
C PRO A 81 -9.39 -2.02 1.08
N ALA A 82 -8.31 -2.36 0.40
CA ALA A 82 -7.58 -1.46 -0.48
C ALA A 82 -6.97 -2.20 -1.69
N TRP A 83 -6.75 -1.43 -2.74
CA TRP A 83 -5.95 -1.83 -3.90
C TRP A 83 -4.55 -1.26 -3.77
N VAL A 84 -3.55 -2.14 -3.79
CA VAL A 84 -2.14 -1.79 -3.74
C VAL A 84 -1.57 -1.92 -5.15
N PHE A 85 -0.99 -0.84 -5.65
CA PHE A 85 -0.32 -0.77 -6.95
C PHE A 85 1.16 -0.58 -6.72
N LYS A 86 1.98 -1.50 -7.24
CA LYS A 86 3.43 -1.30 -7.28
C LYS A 86 3.83 -0.89 -8.68
N THR A 87 4.62 0.17 -8.73
CA THR A 87 5.18 0.71 -9.95
C THR A 87 6.69 0.71 -9.89
N LYS A 88 7.30 0.60 -11.06
CA LYS A 88 8.74 0.78 -11.23
C LYS A 88 8.95 1.65 -12.46
N ASP A 89 10.07 2.35 -12.49
CA ASP A 89 10.46 3.09 -13.67
C ASP A 89 11.03 2.12 -14.72
N LYS A 90 10.38 2.04 -15.89
CA LYS A 90 10.77 1.15 -16.99
C LYS A 90 12.10 1.54 -17.64
N ASN A 91 12.59 2.75 -17.38
CA ASN A 91 13.85 3.26 -17.92
C ASN A 91 15.05 2.96 -17.00
N LEU A 92 14.85 2.38 -15.82
CA LEU A 92 15.94 1.97 -14.93
C LEU A 92 16.83 0.95 -15.63
N LYS A 93 18.13 1.22 -15.66
CA LYS A 93 19.14 0.33 -16.21
C LYS A 93 19.62 -0.66 -15.15
N SER A 94 20.20 -1.77 -15.62
CA SER A 94 20.89 -2.70 -14.72
C SER A 94 22.02 -1.97 -13.98
N GLY A 95 21.92 -1.90 -12.65
CA GLY A 95 22.84 -1.18 -11.78
C GLY A 95 22.29 0.12 -11.20
N ASP A 96 21.16 0.62 -11.69
CA ASP A 96 20.42 1.69 -11.01
C ASP A 96 19.76 1.12 -9.76
N GLU A 97 19.67 1.91 -8.68
CA GLU A 97 18.86 1.54 -7.53
C GLU A 97 17.43 1.31 -8.01
N ALA A 98 16.89 0.11 -7.78
CA ALA A 98 15.51 -0.20 -8.12
C ALA A 98 14.61 0.64 -7.21
N VAL A 99 14.13 1.77 -7.72
CA VAL A 99 13.14 2.58 -7.00
C VAL A 99 11.76 2.04 -7.36
N GLU A 100 11.27 1.15 -6.50
CA GLU A 100 9.87 0.73 -6.49
C GLU A 100 9.03 1.78 -5.76
N TYR A 101 7.88 2.12 -6.33
CA TYR A 101 6.92 3.01 -5.69
C TYR A 101 5.61 2.27 -5.46
N MET A 102 4.94 2.60 -4.36
CA MET A 102 3.69 1.99 -3.94
C MET A 102 2.60 3.06 -3.84
N HIS A 103 1.42 2.76 -4.39
CA HIS A 103 0.21 3.54 -4.18
C HIS A 103 -0.88 2.65 -3.62
N ILE A 104 -1.55 3.12 -2.58
CA ILE A 104 -2.58 2.36 -1.89
C ILE A 104 -3.88 3.13 -1.94
N ILE A 105 -4.86 2.59 -2.66
CA ILE A 105 -6.15 3.23 -2.91
C ILE A 105 -7.23 2.49 -2.10
N ASN A 106 -7.95 3.20 -1.26
CA ASN A 106 -9.08 2.67 -0.50
C ASN A 106 -10.14 2.12 -1.47
N ALA A 107 -10.55 0.87 -1.26
CA ALA A 107 -11.50 0.20 -2.16
C ALA A 107 -12.95 0.62 -1.94
N ILE A 108 -13.23 1.39 -0.88
CA ILE A 108 -14.58 1.86 -0.52
C ILE A 108 -14.87 3.21 -1.17
N ASP A 109 -13.94 4.15 -1.12
CA ASP A 109 -14.17 5.54 -1.55
C ASP A 109 -13.11 6.07 -2.54
N GLY A 110 -12.06 5.30 -2.82
CA GLY A 110 -11.00 5.68 -3.74
C GLY A 110 -10.00 6.70 -3.18
N SER A 111 -9.97 6.95 -1.87
CA SER A 111 -8.97 7.82 -1.25
C SER A 111 -7.56 7.23 -1.32
N ASP A 112 -6.54 8.06 -1.49
CA ASP A 112 -5.13 7.66 -1.33
C ASP A 112 -4.79 7.49 0.16
N LEU A 113 -4.20 6.34 0.49
CA LEU A 113 -3.88 5.93 1.86
C LEU A 113 -2.38 6.00 2.20
N ASN A 114 -1.53 6.46 1.27
CA ASN A 114 -0.07 6.46 1.47
C ASN A 114 0.40 7.19 2.75
N ASP A 115 -0.31 8.23 3.20
CA ASP A 115 0.06 9.00 4.40
C ASP A 115 -0.47 8.44 5.73
N VAL A 116 -1.30 7.39 5.69
CA VAL A 116 -2.03 6.90 6.88
C VAL A 116 -1.74 5.43 7.21
N ILE A 117 -0.91 4.77 6.41
CA ILE A 117 -0.53 3.36 6.56
C ILE A 117 0.78 3.26 7.35
N GLN A 118 0.92 2.19 8.14
CA GLN A 118 2.05 1.92 9.02
C GLN A 118 2.99 0.84 8.47
#